data_AF-A0A1G0V336-F1
#
_entry.id   AF-A0A1G0V336-F1
#
_cell.length_a   1.000
_cell.length_b   1.000
_cell.length_c   1.000
_cell.angle_alpha   90.00
_cell.angle_beta   90.00
_cell.angle_gamma   90.00
#
_symmetry.space_group_name_H-M   'P 1'
#
loop_
_entity.id
_entity.type
_entity.pdbx_description
1 polymer ?
#
loop_
_entity_poly.entity_id
_entity_poly.type
_entity_poly.pdbx_seq_one_letter_code
_entity_poly.pdbx_strand_id
1 'polypeptide(L)'
;MKTLEIRKTKLFIIVLLTALLSNTLFAQSTFSVLVEELKSGVKEMYVLNLIKGIESDNAGLKKSCIYFAGLYEIKSTVDALVKQLQVVEDPDTRILIVLSLYRIGDKEGINAVEQLVKNDESPKVKKMSTAILNHFKIDATDKNVKISEK
;
A
#
# COMPACT_ATOMS: atom_id res chain seq x y z
N MET A 1 17.42 53.91 41.07
CA MET A 1 16.30 53.01 41.45
C MET A 1 15.36 52.70 40.29
N LYS A 2 14.77 53.68 39.59
CA LYS A 2 13.85 53.48 38.44
C LYS A 2 14.41 52.62 37.28
N THR A 3 15.68 52.77 36.94
CA THR A 3 16.33 52.02 35.84
C THR A 3 16.51 50.53 36.13
N LEU A 4 16.68 50.16 37.40
CA LEU A 4 16.82 48.78 37.83
C LEU A 4 15.46 48.05 37.79
N GLU A 5 14.40 48.73 38.23
CA GLU A 5 13.03 48.20 38.17
C GLU A 5 12.57 47.98 36.72
N ILE A 6 12.84 48.92 35.81
CA ILE A 6 12.53 48.75 34.38
C ILE A 6 13.26 47.53 33.77
N ARG A 7 14.52 47.29 34.16
CA ARG A 7 15.29 46.12 33.70
C ARG A 7 14.68 44.81 34.21
N LYS A 8 14.25 44.76 35.47
CA LYS A 8 13.56 43.59 36.04
C LYS A 8 12.23 43.31 35.34
N THR A 9 11.42 44.35 35.10
CA THR A 9 10.14 44.21 34.38
C THR A 9 10.34 43.69 32.95
N LYS A 10 11.35 44.19 32.22
CA LYS A 10 11.69 43.69 30.89
C LYS A 10 12.15 42.24 30.91
N LEU A 11 13.01 41.87 31.86
CA LEU A 11 13.48 40.49 32.01
C LEU A 11 12.32 39.54 32.33
N PHE A 12 11.41 39.95 33.21
CA PHE A 12 10.21 39.18 33.55
C PHE A 12 9.31 38.97 32.33
N ILE A 13 9.05 40.01 31.54
CA ILE A 13 8.24 39.90 30.31
C ILE A 13 8.90 38.96 29.29
N ILE A 14 10.23 39.03 29.13
CA ILE A 14 10.96 38.14 28.21
C ILE A 14 10.82 36.68 28.65
N VAL A 15 11.00 36.38 29.94
CA VAL A 15 10.84 35.01 30.48
C VAL A 15 9.40 34.52 30.31
N LEU A 16 8.41 35.39 30.48
CA LEU A 16 7.01 35.05 30.32
C LEU A 16 6.67 34.76 28.85
N LEU A 17 7.21 35.55 27.92
CA LEU A 17 7.07 35.34 26.48
C LEU A 17 7.76 34.06 26.01
N THR A 18 8.98 33.78 26.48
CA THR A 18 9.69 32.55 26.12
C THR A 18 9.01 31.31 26.69
N ALA A 19 8.47 31.37 27.91
CA ALA A 19 7.69 30.29 28.50
C ALA A 19 6.35 30.03 27.76
N LEU A 20 5.67 31.09 27.28
CA LEU A 20 4.47 30.93 26.45
C LEU A 20 4.81 30.30 25.09
N LEU A 21 5.88 30.76 24.43
CA LEU A 21 6.31 30.27 23.13
C LEU A 21 6.78 28.81 23.18
N SER A 22 7.47 28.40 24.24
CA SER A 22 7.89 27.00 24.39
C SER A 22 6.68 26.07 24.48
N ASN A 23 5.65 26.43 25.24
CA ASN A 23 4.45 25.60 25.40
C ASN A 23 3.69 25.40 24.07
N THR A 24 3.63 26.43 23.22
CA THR A 24 2.98 26.31 21.90
C THR A 24 3.74 25.39 20.94
N LEU A 25 5.08 25.38 21.02
CA LEU A 25 5.91 24.56 20.13
C LEU A 25 5.83 23.07 20.49
N PHE A 26 5.76 22.74 21.79
CA PHE A 26 5.55 21.38 22.28
C PHE A 26 4.13 20.85 22.00
N ALA A 27 3.11 21.70 22.09
CA ALA A 27 1.73 21.32 21.73
C ALA A 27 1.58 21.04 20.23
N GLN A 28 2.25 21.81 19.37
CA GLN A 28 2.18 21.61 17.93
C GLN A 28 2.91 20.34 17.47
N SER A 29 4.08 20.03 18.05
CA SER A 29 4.84 18.82 17.71
C SER A 29 4.09 17.55 18.12
N THR A 30 3.50 17.52 19.31
CA THR A 30 2.70 16.37 19.79
C THR A 30 1.44 16.13 18.94
N PHE A 31 0.73 17.18 18.55
CA PHE A 31 -0.44 17.04 17.66
C PHE A 31 -0.06 16.49 16.27
N SER A 32 1.05 16.96 15.69
CA SER A 32 1.49 16.45 14.38
C SER A 32 1.84 14.96 14.40
N VAL A 33 2.44 14.46 15.48
CA VAL A 33 2.77 13.03 15.65
C VAL A 33 1.50 12.20 15.76
N LEU A 34 0.54 12.63 16.60
CA LEU A 34 -0.75 11.92 16.76
C LEU A 34 -1.55 11.86 15.46
N VAL A 35 -1.53 12.93 14.65
CA VAL A 35 -2.20 12.95 13.35
C VAL A 35 -1.56 11.97 12.38
N GLU A 36 -0.23 11.84 12.39
CA GLU A 36 0.48 10.89 11.53
C GLU A 36 0.23 9.44 11.97
N GLU A 37 0.21 9.16 13.27
CA GLU A 37 -0.17 7.86 13.84
C GLU A 37 -1.62 7.47 13.51
N LEU A 38 -2.54 8.44 13.56
CA LEU A 38 -3.93 8.19 13.18
C LEU A 38 -4.04 7.85 11.69
N LYS A 39 -3.33 8.58 10.83
CA LYS A 39 -3.31 8.31 9.38
C LYS A 39 -2.71 6.95 9.06
N SER A 40 -1.61 6.56 9.73
CA SER A 40 -0.98 5.26 9.52
C SER A 40 -1.91 4.13 9.97
N GLY A 41 -2.52 4.24 11.15
CA GLY A 41 -3.48 3.24 11.64
C GLY A 41 -4.72 3.10 10.75
N VAL A 42 -5.24 4.22 10.23
CA VAL A 42 -6.34 4.22 9.26
C VAL A 42 -5.94 3.53 7.95
N LYS A 43 -4.73 3.78 7.45
CA LYS A 43 -4.19 3.11 6.26
C LYS A 43 -4.07 1.60 6.45
N GLU A 44 -3.55 1.15 7.60
CA GLU A 44 -3.45 -0.26 7.94
C GLU A 44 -4.83 -0.93 7.97
N MET A 45 -5.85 -0.25 8.52
CA MET A 45 -7.21 -0.77 8.57
C MET A 45 -7.83 -0.92 7.16
N TYR A 46 -7.57 0.01 6.24
CA TYR A 46 -8.03 -0.12 4.85
C TYR A 46 -7.40 -1.32 4.14
N VAL A 47 -6.11 -1.54 4.34
CA VAL A 47 -5.40 -2.71 3.80
C VAL A 47 -5.98 -3.99 4.39
N LEU A 48 -6.20 -4.04 5.70
CA LEU A 48 -6.78 -5.21 6.37
C LEU A 48 -8.19 -5.52 5.85
N ASN A 49 -9.02 -4.50 5.67
CA ASN A 49 -10.37 -4.66 5.11
C ASN A 49 -10.32 -5.16 3.66
N LEU A 50 -9.36 -4.69 2.87
CA LEU A 50 -9.16 -5.15 1.50
C LEU A 50 -8.75 -6.63 1.46
N ILE A 51 -7.82 -7.04 2.34
CA ILE A 51 -7.41 -8.45 2.50
C ILE A 51 -8.61 -9.32 2.89
N LYS A 52 -9.38 -8.91 3.89
CA LYS A 52 -10.61 -9.62 4.30
C LYS A 52 -11.63 -9.72 3.14
N GLY A 53 -11.74 -8.67 2.34
CA GLY A 53 -12.60 -8.65 1.17
C GLY A 53 -12.16 -9.65 0.09
N ILE A 54 -10.84 -9.75 -0.18
CA ILE A 54 -10.27 -10.76 -1.09
C ILE A 54 -10.61 -12.19 -0.63
N GLU A 55 -10.61 -12.42 0.67
CA GLU A 55 -10.91 -13.74 1.26
C GLU A 55 -12.40 -14.00 1.51
N SER A 56 -13.28 -13.03 1.23
CA SER A 56 -14.71 -13.12 1.52
C SER A 56 -15.43 -14.17 0.67
N ASP A 57 -16.43 -14.85 1.22
CA ASP A 57 -17.29 -15.75 0.44
C ASP A 57 -18.25 -15.00 -0.50
N ASN A 58 -18.43 -13.69 -0.32
CA ASN A 58 -19.22 -12.88 -1.23
C ASN A 58 -18.44 -12.65 -2.54
N ALA A 59 -18.88 -13.30 -3.62
CA ALA A 59 -18.19 -13.24 -4.92
C ALA A 59 -18.02 -11.81 -5.47
N GLY A 60 -19.02 -10.94 -5.29
CA GLY A 60 -18.96 -9.54 -5.76
C GLY A 60 -17.96 -8.70 -4.98
N LEU A 61 -17.96 -8.82 -3.65
CA LEU A 61 -16.99 -8.15 -2.77
C LEU A 61 -15.58 -8.66 -3.06
N LYS A 62 -15.39 -9.99 -3.16
CA LYS A 62 -14.11 -10.61 -3.50
C LYS A 62 -13.54 -10.05 -4.80
N LYS A 63 -14.31 -10.10 -5.89
CA LYS A 63 -13.88 -9.58 -7.20
C LYS A 63 -13.52 -8.10 -7.12
N SER A 64 -14.32 -7.29 -6.43
CA SER A 64 -14.05 -5.86 -6.26
C SER A 64 -12.74 -5.62 -5.50
N CYS A 65 -12.53 -6.33 -4.40
CA CYS A 65 -11.32 -6.19 -3.59
C CYS A 65 -10.06 -6.69 -4.31
N ILE A 66 -10.15 -7.79 -5.08
CA ILE A 66 -9.06 -8.25 -5.95
C ILE A 66 -8.72 -7.16 -6.97
N TYR A 67 -9.74 -6.61 -7.66
CA TYR A 67 -9.55 -5.54 -8.63
C TYR A 67 -8.87 -4.31 -8.01
N PHE A 68 -9.32 -3.84 -6.84
CA PHE A 68 -8.72 -2.68 -6.18
C PHE A 68 -7.30 -2.93 -5.67
N ALA A 69 -7.01 -4.14 -5.17
CA ALA A 69 -5.66 -4.52 -4.80
C ALA A 69 -4.70 -4.43 -5.98
N GLY A 70 -5.12 -4.94 -7.15
CA GLY A 70 -4.43 -4.77 -8.40
C GLY A 70 -4.29 -3.30 -8.78
N LEU A 71 -5.41 -2.57 -8.88
CA LEU A 71 -5.51 -1.17 -9.35
C LEU A 71 -4.59 -0.22 -8.58
N TYR A 72 -4.54 -0.36 -7.26
CA TYR A 72 -3.73 0.48 -6.37
C TYR A 72 -2.38 -0.13 -6.01
N GLU A 73 -2.01 -1.26 -6.62
CA GLU A 73 -0.70 -1.91 -6.48
C GLU A 73 -0.32 -2.18 -5.01
N ILE A 74 -1.29 -2.66 -4.22
CA ILE A 74 -1.14 -2.85 -2.77
C ILE A 74 -0.34 -4.12 -2.47
N LYS A 75 0.98 -4.00 -2.32
CA LYS A 75 1.89 -5.15 -2.11
C LYS A 75 1.49 -6.08 -0.94
N SER A 76 0.96 -5.52 0.15
CA SER A 76 0.55 -6.30 1.32
C SER A 76 -0.63 -7.25 1.08
N THR A 77 -1.28 -7.21 -0.08
CA THR A 77 -2.35 -8.15 -0.44
C THR A 77 -1.86 -9.38 -1.21
N VAL A 78 -0.57 -9.45 -1.58
CA VAL A 78 -0.03 -10.52 -2.44
C VAL A 78 -0.32 -11.90 -1.86
N ASP A 79 -0.08 -12.13 -0.57
CA ASP A 79 -0.34 -13.43 0.08
C ASP A 79 -1.82 -13.85 -0.04
N ALA A 80 -2.73 -12.91 0.20
CA ALA A 80 -4.17 -13.16 0.10
C ALA A 80 -4.58 -13.49 -1.34
N LEU A 81 -4.02 -12.79 -2.33
CA LEU A 81 -4.24 -13.04 -3.76
C LEU A 81 -3.69 -14.42 -4.17
N VAL A 82 -2.46 -14.75 -3.78
CA VAL A 82 -1.83 -16.05 -4.08
C VAL A 82 -2.62 -17.19 -3.45
N LYS A 83 -3.08 -17.04 -2.20
CA LYS A 83 -3.96 -18.00 -1.54
C LYS A 83 -5.27 -18.19 -2.31
N GLN A 84 -5.93 -17.11 -2.72
CA GLN A 84 -7.17 -17.20 -3.50
C GLN A 84 -6.98 -17.88 -4.86
N LEU A 85 -5.81 -17.73 -5.48
CA LEU A 85 -5.49 -18.40 -6.75
C LEU A 85 -5.63 -19.93 -6.67
N GLN A 86 -5.39 -20.52 -5.50
CA GLN A 86 -5.45 -21.97 -5.27
C GLN A 86 -6.85 -22.51 -4.95
N VAL A 87 -7.73 -21.65 -4.41
CA VAL A 87 -9.05 -22.09 -3.89
C VAL A 87 -10.23 -21.62 -4.72
N VAL A 88 -10.03 -20.63 -5.59
CA VAL A 88 -11.12 -20.08 -6.41
C VAL A 88 -11.37 -20.98 -7.63
N GLU A 89 -12.59 -21.49 -7.72
CA GLU A 89 -13.03 -22.34 -8.84
C GLU A 89 -13.38 -21.54 -10.11
N ASP A 90 -13.90 -20.32 -9.96
CA ASP A 90 -14.31 -19.46 -11.09
C ASP A 90 -13.09 -19.04 -11.93
N PRO A 91 -12.99 -19.49 -13.20
CA PRO A 91 -11.86 -19.16 -14.08
C PRO A 91 -11.65 -17.66 -14.26
N ASP A 92 -12.73 -16.89 -14.32
CA ASP A 92 -12.66 -15.44 -14.55
C ASP A 92 -12.11 -14.72 -13.32
N THR A 93 -12.45 -15.19 -12.12
CA THR A 93 -11.85 -14.68 -10.89
C THR A 93 -10.36 -15.03 -10.82
N ARG A 94 -9.94 -16.25 -11.21
CA ARG A 94 -8.49 -16.59 -11.25
C ARG A 94 -7.73 -15.68 -12.22
N ILE A 95 -8.29 -15.41 -13.41
CA ILE A 95 -7.70 -14.47 -14.38
C ILE A 95 -7.60 -13.06 -13.78
N LEU A 96 -8.62 -12.60 -13.06
CA LEU A 96 -8.59 -11.30 -12.38
C LEU A 96 -7.49 -11.22 -11.30
N ILE A 97 -7.28 -12.31 -10.54
CA ILE A 97 -6.18 -12.40 -9.57
C ILE A 97 -4.83 -12.29 -10.29
N VAL A 98 -4.66 -13.01 -11.41
CA VAL A 98 -3.43 -12.97 -12.22
C VAL A 98 -3.15 -11.56 -12.73
N LEU A 99 -4.16 -10.87 -13.26
CA LEU A 99 -4.03 -9.46 -13.68
C LEU A 99 -3.63 -8.55 -12.52
N SER A 100 -4.19 -8.79 -11.33
CA SER A 100 -3.91 -7.98 -10.15
C SER A 100 -2.47 -8.19 -9.65
N LEU A 101 -2.01 -9.44 -9.58
CA LEU A 101 -0.62 -9.79 -9.24
C LEU A 101 0.37 -9.23 -10.27
N TYR A 102 0.02 -9.27 -11.56
CA TYR A 102 0.80 -8.63 -12.62
C TYR A 102 0.98 -7.12 -12.39
N ARG A 103 -0.12 -6.40 -12.08
CA ARG A 103 -0.06 -4.95 -11.82
C ARG A 103 0.79 -4.62 -10.59
N ILE A 104 0.66 -5.41 -9.53
CA ILE A 104 1.47 -5.24 -8.31
C ILE A 104 2.96 -5.48 -8.62
N GLY A 105 3.27 -6.42 -9.52
CA GLY A 105 4.64 -6.71 -9.98
C GLY A 105 5.53 -7.31 -8.89
N ASP A 106 4.92 -7.90 -7.86
CA ASP A 106 5.66 -8.57 -6.79
C ASP A 106 6.23 -9.92 -7.24
N LYS A 107 7.47 -10.21 -6.85
CA LYS A 107 8.18 -11.42 -7.29
C LYS A 107 7.45 -12.70 -6.89
N GLU A 108 6.91 -12.78 -5.69
CA GLU A 108 6.20 -13.97 -5.21
C GLU A 108 4.87 -14.14 -5.94
N GLY A 109 4.17 -13.03 -6.17
CA GLY A 109 2.98 -12.98 -7.00
C GLY A 109 3.22 -13.50 -8.42
N ILE A 110 4.28 -13.02 -9.09
CA ILE A 110 4.64 -13.47 -10.44
C ILE A 110 5.02 -14.95 -10.44
N ASN A 111 5.81 -15.42 -9.47
CA ASN A 111 6.16 -16.83 -9.35
C ASN A 111 4.90 -17.72 -9.21
N ALA A 112 3.90 -17.29 -8.44
CA ALA A 112 2.63 -18.01 -8.32
C ALA A 112 1.89 -18.12 -9.67
N VAL A 113 1.91 -17.05 -10.47
CA VAL A 113 1.34 -17.06 -11.83
C VAL A 113 2.09 -18.03 -12.74
N GLU A 114 3.43 -18.12 -12.64
CA GLU A 114 4.22 -19.08 -13.42
C GLU A 114 3.86 -20.53 -13.09
N GLN A 115 3.57 -20.84 -11.82
CA GLN A 115 3.11 -22.17 -11.41
C GLN A 115 1.68 -22.44 -11.90
N LEU A 116 0.80 -21.45 -11.83
CA LEU A 116 -0.57 -21.55 -12.34
C LEU A 116 -0.60 -21.92 -13.83
N VAL A 117 0.22 -21.26 -14.65
CA VAL A 117 0.27 -21.54 -16.10
C VAL A 117 0.62 -23.00 -16.41
N LYS A 118 1.44 -23.63 -15.57
CA LYS A 118 1.86 -25.03 -15.75
C LYS A 118 0.77 -26.01 -15.33
N ASN A 119 0.05 -25.69 -14.25
CA ASN A 119 -0.73 -26.67 -13.51
C ASN A 119 -2.26 -26.44 -13.57
N ASP A 120 -2.74 -25.27 -14.00
CA ASP A 120 -4.19 -24.99 -14.03
C ASP A 120 -4.90 -25.92 -15.04
N GLU A 121 -6.02 -26.47 -14.60
CA GLU A 121 -6.84 -27.38 -15.40
C GLU A 121 -7.57 -26.64 -16.52
N SER A 122 -7.92 -25.38 -16.31
CA SER A 122 -8.66 -24.57 -17.28
C SER A 122 -7.76 -24.10 -18.43
N PRO A 123 -8.04 -24.51 -19.68
CA PRO A 123 -7.30 -24.02 -20.84
C PRO A 123 -7.43 -22.51 -21.01
N LYS A 124 -8.57 -21.93 -20.63
CA LYS A 124 -8.83 -20.49 -20.66
C LYS A 124 -7.87 -19.75 -19.73
N VAL A 125 -7.75 -20.20 -18.48
CA VAL A 125 -6.85 -19.59 -17.48
C VAL A 125 -5.41 -19.70 -17.96
N LYS A 126 -4.96 -20.90 -18.38
CA LYS A 126 -3.59 -21.06 -18.89
C LYS A 126 -3.27 -20.12 -20.04
N LYS A 127 -4.14 -20.04 -21.05
CA LYS A 127 -3.94 -19.17 -22.22
C LYS A 127 -3.82 -17.70 -21.80
N MET A 128 -4.75 -17.22 -20.96
CA MET A 128 -4.77 -15.81 -20.57
C MET A 128 -3.59 -15.46 -19.65
N SER A 129 -3.33 -16.30 -18.64
CA SER A 129 -2.20 -16.11 -17.72
C SER A 129 -0.85 -16.16 -18.43
N THR A 130 -0.70 -17.02 -19.45
CA THR A 130 0.50 -17.04 -20.31
C THR A 130 0.66 -15.72 -21.06
N ALA A 131 -0.41 -15.18 -21.65
CA ALA A 131 -0.35 -13.91 -22.37
C ALA A 131 0.05 -12.76 -21.43
N ILE A 132 -0.54 -12.70 -20.23
CA ILE A 132 -0.21 -11.69 -19.21
C ILE A 132 1.26 -11.80 -18.77
N LEU A 133 1.73 -13.02 -18.49
CA LEU A 133 3.12 -13.25 -18.08
C LEU A 133 4.12 -12.88 -19.19
N ASN A 134 3.79 -13.14 -20.45
CA ASN A 134 4.63 -12.73 -21.58
C ASN A 134 4.71 -11.20 -21.67
N HIS A 135 3.59 -10.51 -21.49
CA HIS A 135 3.58 -9.04 -21.45
C HIS A 135 4.46 -8.50 -20.32
N PHE A 136 4.38 -9.10 -19.12
CA PHE A 136 5.26 -8.74 -17.99
C PHE A 136 6.74 -8.85 -18.31
N LYS A 137 7.14 -9.93 -19.00
CA LYS A 137 8.55 -10.13 -19.38
C LYS A 137 9.02 -9.05 -20.35
N ILE A 138 8.18 -8.67 -21.32
CA ILE A 138 8.47 -7.59 -22.27
C ILE A 138 8.62 -6.26 -21.51
N ASP A 139 7.67 -5.90 -20.65
CA ASP A 139 7.71 -4.67 -19.85
C ASP A 139 8.96 -4.60 -18.95
N ALA A 140 9.35 -5.73 -18.35
CA ALA A 140 10.53 -5.83 -17.52
C ALA A 140 11.83 -5.64 -18.33
N THR A 141 11.90 -6.21 -19.54
CA THR A 141 13.02 -6.01 -20.46
C THR A 141 13.13 -4.55 -20.91
N ASP A 142 12.02 -3.91 -21.29
CA ASP A 142 12.00 -2.51 -21.73
C ASP A 142 12.45 -1.53 -20.63
N LYS A 143 12.08 -1.80 -19.37
CA LYS A 143 12.55 -1.01 -18.22
C LYS A 143 14.05 -1.15 -18.01
N ASN A 144 14.62 -2.34 -18.19
CA ASN A 144 16.06 -2.56 -18.04
C ASN A 144 16.87 -1.87 -19.13
N VAL A 145 16.38 -1.87 -20.39
CA VAL A 145 17.03 -1.14 -21.50
C VAL A 145 17.10 0.36 -21.24
N LYS A 146 16.02 0.97 -20.73
CA LYS A 146 15.99 2.41 -20.39
C LYS A 146 16.91 2.80 -19.23
N ILE A 147 17.27 1.87 -18.35
CA ILE A 147 18.18 2.13 -17.23
C ILE A 147 19.64 2.04 -17.70
N SER A 148 19.96 1.16 -18.66
CA SER A 148 21.33 1.02 -19.20
C SER A 148 21.77 2.14 -20.14
N GLU A 149 20.84 2.97 -20.63
CA GLU A 149 21.11 4.11 -21.52
C GLU A 149 21.28 5.46 -20.78
N LYS A 150 21.21 5.46 -19.44
CA LYS A 150 21.45 6.64 -18.59
C LYS A 150 22.76 6.50 -17.82
#